data_AF-A0A1Q8CVH4-F1
#
_entry.id   AF-A0A1Q8CVH4-F1
#
_cell.length_a   1.000
_cell.length_b   1.000
_cell.length_c   1.000
_cell.angle_alpha   90.00
_cell.angle_beta   90.00
_cell.angle_gamma   90.00
#
_symmetry.space_group_name_H-M   'P 1'
#
loop_
_entity.id
_entity.type
_entity.pdbx_description
1 polymer ?
#
loop_
_entity_poly.entity_id
_entity_poly.type
_entity_poly.pdbx_seq_one_letter_code
_entity_poly.pdbx_strand_id
1 'polypeptide(L)'
;MTSSAVQREEFGGMDGDEDRAGVERAVAGARDAFNASDNGQFARYEVTGVWFPEPELAFAHVAVDAATADGEPLEIDHSMRSVFVLGRTGVGWEVLAREDRIVAK
;
A
#
# COMPACT_ATOMS: atom_id res chain seq x y z
N MET A 1 1.71 24.36 -13.14
CA MET A 1 3.00 24.06 -12.48
C MET A 1 2.67 23.37 -11.17
N THR A 2 2.55 22.05 -11.19
CA THR A 2 2.12 21.27 -10.03
C THR A 2 3.35 20.97 -9.18
N SER A 3 3.42 21.61 -8.02
CA SER A 3 4.45 21.37 -7.02
C SER A 3 4.26 19.95 -6.46
N SER A 4 5.13 19.02 -6.86
CA SER A 4 5.28 17.74 -6.18
C SER A 4 6.09 18.01 -4.92
N ALA A 5 5.40 18.04 -3.77
CA ALA A 5 6.07 18.03 -2.49
C ALA A 5 6.60 16.61 -2.26
N VAL A 6 7.85 16.37 -2.64
CA VAL A 6 8.62 15.26 -2.10
C VAL A 6 8.87 15.62 -0.63
N GLN A 7 8.07 15.05 0.28
CA GLN A 7 8.44 15.06 1.69
C GLN A 7 9.68 14.17 1.83
N ARG A 8 10.83 14.85 1.98
CA ARG A 8 12.08 14.24 2.40
C ARG A 8 11.98 14.07 3.92
N GLU A 9 11.49 12.93 4.36
CA GLU A 9 11.63 12.52 5.75
C GLU A 9 12.97 11.78 5.85
N GLU A 10 13.88 12.36 6.64
CA GLU A 10 15.19 11.78 6.89
C GLU A 10 14.99 10.50 7.70
N PHE A 11 15.61 9.40 7.25
CA PHE A 11 15.63 8.10 7.94
C PHE A 11 16.50 8.16 9.22
N GLY A 12 16.22 9.12 10.11
CA GLY A 12 16.68 9.12 11.49
C GLY A 12 15.82 8.14 12.29
N GLY A 13 16.44 7.33 13.15
CA GLY A 13 15.80 6.21 13.84
C GLY A 13 14.42 6.57 14.40
N MET A 14 13.40 5.89 13.89
CA MET A 14 12.00 6.06 14.30
C MET A 14 11.83 5.55 15.72
N ASP A 15 11.50 6.46 16.64
CA ASP A 15 11.05 6.10 17.98
C ASP A 15 9.69 5.36 17.87
N GLY A 16 9.49 4.31 18.67
CA GLY A 16 8.29 3.44 18.56
C GLY A 16 6.94 4.14 18.75
N ASP A 17 6.91 5.36 19.29
CA ASP A 17 5.70 6.19 19.36
C ASP A 17 5.34 6.85 18.00
N GLU A 18 6.33 7.18 17.16
CA GLU A 18 6.10 7.70 15.81
C GLU A 18 5.59 6.62 14.85
N ASP A 19 6.12 5.39 14.97
CA ASP A 19 5.62 4.21 14.27
C ASP A 19 4.14 3.95 14.61
N ARG A 20 3.79 4.00 15.90
CA ARG A 20 2.41 3.78 16.36
C ARG A 20 1.46 4.86 15.83
N ALA A 21 1.87 6.12 15.88
CA ALA A 21 1.08 7.22 15.34
C ALA A 21 0.91 7.10 13.81
N GLY A 22 1.94 6.62 13.09
CA GLY A 22 1.87 6.31 11.66
C GLY A 22 0.84 5.23 11.35
N VAL A 23 0.88 4.10 12.07
CA VAL A 23 -0.08 3.01 11.93
C VAL A 23 -1.51 3.47 12.23
N GLU A 24 -1.72 4.23 13.31
CA GLU A 24 -3.03 4.74 13.69
C GLU A 24 -3.62 5.66 12.61
N ARG A 25 -2.80 6.53 12.00
CA ARG A 25 -3.21 7.37 10.87
C ARG A 25 -3.57 6.54 9.64
N ALA A 26 -2.76 5.53 9.29
CA ALA A 26 -3.04 4.65 8.16
C ALA A 26 -4.36 3.89 8.34
N VAL A 27 -4.61 3.37 9.55
CA VAL A 27 -5.85 2.66 9.89
C VAL A 27 -7.06 3.60 9.86
N ALA A 28 -6.94 4.81 10.39
CA ALA A 28 -8.02 5.80 10.35
C ALA A 28 -8.39 6.17 8.91
N GLY A 29 -7.39 6.48 8.07
CA GLY A 29 -7.61 6.79 6.66
C GLY A 29 -8.26 5.64 5.89
N ALA A 30 -7.81 4.40 6.13
CA ALA A 30 -8.39 3.22 5.50
C ALA A 30 -9.86 3.00 5.92
N ARG A 31 -10.20 3.22 7.20
CA ARG A 31 -11.58 3.12 7.69
C ARG A 31 -12.47 4.18 7.07
N ASP A 32 -12.01 5.42 7.00
CA ASP A 32 -12.77 6.52 6.41
C ASP A 32 -13.03 6.25 4.92
N ALA A 33 -12.01 5.80 4.17
CA ALA A 33 -12.18 5.42 2.77
C ALA A 33 -13.15 4.25 2.60
N PHE A 34 -13.04 3.21 3.43
CA PHE A 34 -13.94 2.05 3.38
C PHE A 34 -15.40 2.45 3.68
N ASN A 35 -15.63 3.30 4.68
CA ASN A 35 -16.97 3.77 5.05
C ASN A 35 -17.55 4.79 4.06
N ALA A 36 -16.70 5.55 3.36
CA ALA A 36 -17.12 6.50 2.34
C ALA A 36 -17.49 5.82 1.01
N SER A 37 -16.95 4.62 0.75
CA SER A 37 -17.43 3.78 -0.34
C SER A 37 -18.74 3.10 0.06
N ASP A 38 -19.75 3.13 -0.81
CA ASP A 38 -20.96 2.32 -0.60
C ASP A 38 -20.53 0.86 -0.38
N ASN A 39 -20.85 0.33 0.80
CA ASN A 39 -20.47 -1.02 1.25
C ASN A 39 -20.64 -2.06 0.12
N GLY A 40 -19.53 -2.50 -0.48
CA GLY A 40 -19.59 -3.38 -1.66
C GLY A 40 -18.42 -3.31 -2.62
N GLN A 41 -17.32 -2.63 -2.27
CA GLN A 41 -16.11 -2.63 -3.09
C GLN A 41 -15.19 -3.79 -2.71
N PHE A 42 -14.83 -4.59 -3.70
CA PHE A 42 -13.85 -5.66 -3.56
C PHE A 42 -12.67 -5.35 -4.46
N ALA A 43 -11.49 -5.83 -4.08
CA ALA A 43 -10.27 -5.67 -4.85
C ALA A 43 -9.55 -7.01 -4.94
N ARG A 44 -9.06 -7.31 -6.14
CA ARG A 44 -8.20 -8.46 -6.42
C ARG A 44 -6.76 -7.97 -6.47
N TYR A 45 -5.91 -8.57 -5.63
CA TYR A 45 -4.49 -8.26 -5.55
C TYR A 45 -3.70 -9.38 -6.23
N GLU A 46 -2.79 -9.01 -7.12
CA GLU A 46 -1.86 -9.92 -7.78
C GLU A 46 -0.42 -9.45 -7.55
N VAL A 47 0.40 -10.29 -6.93
CA VAL A 47 1.83 -10.01 -6.77
C VAL A 47 2.52 -10.23 -8.11
N THR A 48 3.03 -9.15 -8.70
CA THR A 48 3.66 -9.15 -10.04
C THR A 48 5.18 -9.20 -9.99
N GLY A 49 5.78 -8.95 -8.83
CA GLY A 49 7.21 -9.09 -8.64
C GLY A 49 7.61 -8.90 -7.18
N VAL A 50 8.67 -9.59 -6.78
CA VAL A 50 9.28 -9.46 -5.45
C VAL A 50 10.79 -9.40 -5.61
N TRP A 51 11.43 -8.46 -4.93
CA TRP A 51 12.88 -8.29 -4.92
C TRP A 51 13.39 -8.13 -3.49
N PHE A 52 14.47 -8.86 -3.17
CA PHE A 52 15.15 -8.83 -1.87
C PHE A 52 16.53 -8.18 -2.04
N PRO A 53 16.72 -6.90 -1.71
CA PRO A 53 18.04 -6.29 -1.63
C PRO A 53 18.95 -6.94 -0.58
N GLU A 54 18.35 -7.41 0.52
CA GLU A 54 19.03 -8.02 1.66
C GLU A 54 18.05 -8.96 2.41
N PRO A 55 18.50 -9.76 3.39
CA PRO A 55 17.65 -10.78 4.02
C PRO A 55 16.45 -10.26 4.81
N GLU A 56 16.48 -9.00 5.24
CA GLU A 56 15.49 -8.38 6.14
C GLU A 56 14.68 -7.27 5.48
N LEU A 57 14.89 -7.02 4.18
CA LEU A 57 14.19 -6.00 3.42
C LEU A 57 13.71 -6.59 2.08
N ALA A 58 12.46 -6.32 1.72
CA ALA A 58 11.88 -6.72 0.45
C ALA A 58 11.04 -5.61 -0.18
N PHE A 59 11.02 -5.60 -1.50
CA PHE A 59 10.12 -4.78 -2.30
C PHE A 59 9.14 -5.70 -3.02
N ALA A 60 7.84 -5.43 -2.92
CA ALA A 60 6.81 -6.15 -3.66
C ALA A 60 6.02 -5.21 -4.56
N HIS A 61 5.92 -5.58 -5.84
CA HIS A 61 5.04 -4.94 -6.81
C HIS A 61 3.71 -5.69 -6.86
N VAL A 62 2.61 -4.97 -6.66
CA VAL A 62 1.26 -5.55 -6.61
C VAL A 62 0.38 -4.83 -7.61
N ALA A 63 -0.25 -5.60 -8.49
CA ALA A 63 -1.36 -5.15 -9.31
C ALA A 63 -2.64 -5.25 -8.49
N VAL A 64 -3.48 -4.23 -8.55
CA VAL A 64 -4.76 -4.21 -7.86
C VAL A 64 -5.85 -3.80 -8.84
N ASP A 65 -6.81 -4.70 -9.01
CA ASP A 65 -7.99 -4.49 -9.82
C ASP A 65 -9.22 -4.43 -8.92
N ALA A 66 -10.16 -3.52 -9.23
CA ALA A 66 -11.48 -3.59 -8.64
C ALA A 66 -12.14 -4.92 -9.05
N ALA A 67 -12.88 -5.55 -8.15
CA ALA A 67 -13.43 -6.87 -8.34
C ALA A 67 -14.87 -6.96 -7.80
N THR A 68 -15.58 -8.02 -8.20
CA THR A 68 -16.82 -8.46 -7.56
C THR A 68 -16.54 -9.15 -6.23
N ALA A 69 -17.60 -9.44 -5.46
CA ALA A 69 -17.51 -10.22 -4.23
C ALA A 69 -16.88 -11.61 -4.43
N ASP A 70 -17.04 -12.19 -5.62
CA ASP A 70 -16.49 -13.49 -5.98
C ASP A 70 -15.04 -13.40 -6.48
N GLY A 71 -14.46 -12.20 -6.55
CA GLY A 71 -13.08 -11.95 -6.97
C GLY A 71 -12.88 -11.82 -8.48
N GLU A 72 -13.97 -11.73 -9.24
CA GLU A 72 -13.90 -11.46 -10.69
C GLU A 72 -13.55 -10.00 -10.94
N PRO A 73 -12.50 -9.68 -11.74
CA PRO A 73 -12.14 -8.31 -12.05
C PRO A 73 -13.30 -7.55 -12.70
N LEU A 74 -13.47 -6.28 -12.31
CA LEU A 74 -14.38 -5.36 -12.96
C LEU A 74 -13.69 -4.74 -14.18
N GLU A 75 -14.45 -4.64 -15.27
CA GLU A 75 -14.03 -3.93 -16.49
C GLU A 75 -14.13 -2.41 -16.27
N ILE A 76 -13.07 -1.85 -15.72
CA ILE A 76 -12.87 -0.41 -15.52
C ILE A 76 -11.63 0.06 -16.29
N ASP A 77 -11.62 1.34 -16.69
CA ASP A 77 -10.58 1.95 -17.55
C ASP A 77 -9.24 2.22 -16.86
N HIS A 78 -9.11 1.82 -15.59
CA HIS A 78 -7.91 2.01 -14.79
C HIS A 78 -7.63 0.80 -13.90
N SER A 79 -6.38 0.70 -13.42
CA SER A 79 -5.97 -0.22 -12.36
C SER A 79 -5.09 0.52 -11.36
N MET A 80 -4.89 -0.05 -10.18
CA MET A 80 -3.92 0.45 -9.22
C MET A 80 -2.66 -0.42 -9.27
N ARG A 81 -1.49 0.22 -9.23
CA ARG A 81 -0.20 -0.42 -9.06
C ARG A 81 0.39 0.04 -7.74
N SER A 82 0.73 -0.91 -6.89
CA SER A 82 1.27 -0.66 -5.56
C SER A 82 2.70 -1.15 -5.45
N VAL A 83 3.53 -0.38 -4.76
CA VAL A 83 4.84 -0.82 -4.28
C VAL A 83 4.76 -0.91 -2.77
N PHE A 84 5.11 -2.08 -2.22
CA PHE A 84 5.27 -2.29 -0.79
C PHE A 84 6.75 -2.40 -0.46
N VAL A 85 7.18 -1.66 0.57
CA VAL A 85 8.45 -1.85 1.24
C VAL A 85 8.18 -2.67 2.48
N LEU A 86 8.80 -3.85 2.57
CA LEU A 86 8.58 -4.82 3.63
C LEU A 86 9.86 -4.96 4.45
N GLY A 87 9.75 -4.77 5.76
CA GLY A 87 10.83 -5.01 6.72
C GLY A 87 10.55 -6.27 7.50
N ARG A 88 11.57 -7.09 7.75
CA ARG A 88 11.43 -8.26 8.61
C ARG A 88 11.59 -7.84 10.07
N THR A 89 10.54 -8.02 10.87
CA THR A 89 10.57 -7.86 12.33
C THR A 89 10.52 -9.23 12.99
N GLY A 90 10.87 -9.34 14.27
CA GLY A 90 11.12 -10.61 14.96
C GLY A 90 10.11 -11.75 14.71
N VAL A 91 8.85 -11.45 14.41
CA VAL A 91 7.77 -12.43 14.16
C VAL A 91 7.32 -12.54 12.70
N GLY A 92 7.79 -11.70 11.77
CA GLY A 92 7.29 -11.72 10.40
C GLY A 92 7.79 -10.57 9.53
N TRP A 93 7.07 -10.33 8.44
CA TRP A 93 7.30 -9.17 7.56
C TRP A 93 6.22 -8.12 7.84
N GLU A 94 6.62 -6.87 7.94
CA GLU A 94 5.75 -5.72 8.15
C GLU A 94 5.89 -4.73 7.00
N VAL A 95 4.82 -4.00 6.70
CA VAL A 95 4.83 -2.94 5.69
C VAL A 95 5.44 -1.69 6.31
N LEU A 96 6.64 -1.32 5.88
CA LEU A 96 7.33 -0.09 6.29
C LEU A 96 6.83 1.12 5.49
N ALA A 97 6.52 0.91 4.22
CA ALA A 97 5.97 1.94 3.34
C ALA A 97 5.12 1.31 2.24
N ARG A 98 4.13 2.07 1.76
CA ARG A 98 3.32 1.72 0.60
C ARG A 98 3.11 2.97 -0.24
N GLU A 99 3.27 2.81 -1.54
CA GLU A 99 2.90 3.83 -2.54
C GLU A 99 1.92 3.20 -3.52
N ASP A 100 0.80 3.87 -3.76
CA ASP A 100 -0.22 3.45 -4.71
C ASP A 100 -0.29 4.44 -5.89
N ARG A 101 -0.40 3.91 -7.10
CA ARG A 101 -0.62 4.72 -8.30
C ARG A 101 -1.76 4.17 -9.13
N ILE A 102 -2.71 5.04 -9.48
CA ILE A 102 -3.72 4.73 -10.48
C ILE A 102 -3.09 4.89 -11.87
N VAL A 103 -3.22 3.86 -12.70
CA VAL A 103 -2.73 3.83 -14.07
C VAL A 103 -3.89 3.49 -15.00
N ALA A 104 -3.93 4.13 -16.17
CA ALA A 104 -4.87 3.75 -17.23
C ALA A 104 -4.55 2.33 -17.73
N LYS A 105 -5.58 1.57 -18.11
CA LYS A 105 -5.44 0.29 -18.80
C LYS A 105 -5.27 0.47 -20.31
#